data_AF-A0ABD3QC99-F1
#
_entry.id   AF-A0ABD3QC99-F1
#
_cell.length_a   1.000
_cell.length_b   1.000
_cell.length_c   1.000
_cell.angle_alpha   90.00
_cell.angle_beta   90.00
_cell.angle_gamma   90.00
#
_symmetry.space_group_name_H-M   'P 1'
#
loop_
_entity.id
_entity.type
_entity.pdbx_description
1 polymer ?
#
loop_
_entity_poly.entity_id
_entity_poly.type
_entity_poly.pdbx_seq_one_letter_code
_entity_poly.pdbx_strand_id
1 'polypeptide(L)'
;MYDLQTAIDNYVSQDCATNPSCSVLSFFGPINNWCTSEVTDMSFLFEDRALFNANISSWDVSRVTNMKQMFTAASSFNQDLSGWNTSSVTDLSNMFMYATSFNQNICQWNTSSVTDMSHMFLLATAFNQDISKWDTSSITSMYSMFHGASSFNQDISQWNTSNVRDMSGIFFQATAFNRDLSKWDISSISSMPFMFGGASSFNQDISKWNTSNVKEMSGIFHQATVFNQDLSKWDTSSITSMYFMFGNASAFKHDISQWNTSSVVDMSYMFHQATAFNQDLSKWDTSRVSQMYEMFYGASSFHQDLSDWKNNFPYGAATDIFAYSGCTYQNTPTSPLDYFCSRPTATSSSIHLFYPDQTKSDVSASCLNDGKQPAWMDANPTYWLFSTRDKCCKQHFSWNYNSCIGFNGTDSHSWYPDWEGDNKACLEDGGEPSYMTQNPEHYLFNMKQDCCKMHYSWNYVECLGEDEAGSGEKWYVDWISGDDTCKNDGKAPEYMIQQPSIWLFDKHEDCCEFILCCVCLS
;
A
#
# COMPACT_ATOMS: atom_id res chain seq x y z
N MET A 1 -52.17 -15.21 31.60
CA MET A 1 -50.77 -15.62 31.40
C MET A 1 -49.95 -14.37 31.57
N TYR A 2 -49.13 -14.30 32.61
CA TYR A 2 -48.10 -13.28 32.67
C TYR A 2 -47.08 -13.61 31.58
N ASP A 3 -46.73 -12.63 30.78
CA ASP A 3 -45.64 -12.72 29.84
C ASP A 3 -44.31 -12.91 30.61
N LEU A 4 -43.44 -13.80 30.13
CA LEU A 4 -42.20 -14.18 30.83
C LEU A 4 -41.28 -12.96 31.04
N GLN A 5 -41.18 -12.08 30.03
CA GLN A 5 -40.40 -10.85 30.13
C GLN A 5 -40.90 -9.97 31.28
N THR A 6 -42.22 -9.80 31.38
CA THR A 6 -42.83 -9.02 32.47
C THR A 6 -42.52 -9.62 33.85
N ALA A 7 -42.50 -10.95 33.97
CA ALA A 7 -42.13 -11.61 35.23
C ALA A 7 -40.65 -11.36 35.58
N ILE A 8 -39.75 -11.42 34.60
CA ILE A 8 -38.32 -11.14 34.76
C ILE A 8 -38.06 -9.66 35.12
N ASP A 9 -38.73 -8.72 34.46
CA ASP A 9 -38.58 -7.29 34.77
C ASP A 9 -39.02 -6.98 36.21
N ASN A 10 -40.10 -7.60 36.67
CA ASN A 10 -40.53 -7.48 38.07
C ASN A 10 -39.54 -8.17 39.02
N TYR A 11 -38.96 -9.30 38.63
CA TYR A 11 -37.96 -10.01 39.44
C TYR A 11 -36.69 -9.18 39.63
N VAL A 12 -36.18 -8.57 38.55
CA VAL A 12 -34.95 -7.77 38.61
C VAL A 12 -35.19 -6.43 39.30
N SER A 13 -36.29 -5.73 39.00
CA SER A 13 -36.58 -4.41 39.60
C SER A 13 -36.78 -4.45 41.12
N GLN A 14 -37.17 -5.59 41.68
CA GLN A 14 -37.34 -5.79 43.13
C GLN A 14 -36.13 -6.46 43.79
N ASP A 15 -35.05 -6.71 43.04
CA ASP A 15 -33.86 -7.44 43.47
C ASP A 15 -34.19 -8.77 44.18
N CYS A 16 -35.09 -9.56 43.57
CA CYS A 16 -35.64 -10.76 44.19
C CYS A 16 -34.62 -11.87 44.47
N ALA A 17 -33.40 -11.74 43.92
CA ALA A 17 -32.30 -12.64 44.21
C ALA A 17 -31.77 -12.47 45.65
N THR A 18 -31.82 -11.24 46.19
CA THR A 18 -31.33 -10.94 47.55
C THR A 18 -32.42 -10.46 48.50
N ASN A 19 -33.58 -10.04 47.97
CA ASN A 19 -34.68 -9.46 48.72
C ASN A 19 -35.77 -10.52 49.06
N PRO A 20 -35.84 -11.01 50.31
CA PRO A 20 -36.85 -12.00 50.71
C PRO A 20 -38.28 -11.42 50.74
N SER A 21 -38.43 -10.09 50.72
CA SER A 21 -39.72 -9.40 50.68
C SER A 21 -40.22 -9.17 49.24
N CYS A 22 -39.50 -9.68 48.24
CA CYS A 22 -39.91 -9.57 46.85
C CYS A 22 -41.29 -10.19 46.60
N SER A 23 -42.19 -9.41 46.02
CA SER A 23 -43.57 -9.84 45.77
C SER A 23 -43.67 -10.96 44.72
N VAL A 24 -42.75 -10.98 43.74
CA VAL A 24 -42.68 -11.99 42.68
C VAL A 24 -42.51 -13.40 43.25
N LEU A 25 -41.74 -13.54 44.34
CA LEU A 25 -41.52 -14.83 45.01
C LEU A 25 -42.81 -15.43 45.56
N SER A 26 -43.78 -14.61 45.96
CA SER A 26 -45.06 -15.11 46.48
C SER A 26 -46.00 -15.60 45.37
N PHE A 27 -45.85 -15.08 44.15
CA PHE A 27 -46.71 -15.44 43.02
C PHE A 27 -46.12 -16.58 42.17
N PHE A 28 -44.83 -16.51 41.85
CA PHE A 28 -44.16 -17.49 40.98
C PHE A 28 -43.21 -18.44 41.71
N GLY A 29 -42.91 -18.19 42.98
CA GLY A 29 -41.86 -18.89 43.70
C GLY A 29 -40.45 -18.48 43.25
N PRO A 30 -39.41 -19.21 43.71
CA PRO A 30 -38.03 -19.01 43.26
C PRO A 30 -37.91 -19.15 41.73
N ILE A 31 -37.11 -18.29 41.11
CA ILE A 31 -36.97 -18.21 39.64
C ILE A 31 -36.58 -19.54 38.98
N ASN A 32 -35.79 -20.36 39.66
CA ASN A 32 -35.37 -21.67 39.17
C ASN A 32 -36.56 -22.64 38.96
N ASN A 33 -37.68 -22.44 39.65
CA ASN A 33 -38.87 -23.30 39.59
C ASN A 33 -39.92 -22.82 38.57
N TRP A 34 -39.64 -21.76 37.83
CA TRP A 34 -40.59 -21.23 36.85
C TRP A 34 -40.76 -22.21 35.67
N CYS A 35 -41.99 -22.36 35.19
CA CYS A 35 -42.30 -23.23 34.07
C CYS A 35 -42.02 -22.51 32.74
N THR A 36 -41.01 -22.97 31.99
CA THR A 36 -40.61 -22.40 30.69
C THR A 36 -40.82 -23.37 29.52
N SER A 37 -41.42 -24.54 29.74
CA SER A 37 -41.50 -25.63 28.75
C SER A 37 -42.25 -25.30 27.45
N GLU A 38 -43.08 -24.26 27.47
CA GLU A 38 -43.86 -23.81 26.31
C GLU A 38 -43.25 -22.57 25.64
N VAL A 39 -42.15 -22.02 26.17
CA VAL A 39 -41.48 -20.84 25.63
C VAL A 39 -40.67 -21.21 24.40
N THR A 40 -40.89 -20.50 23.30
CA THR A 40 -40.16 -20.71 22.03
C THR A 40 -39.16 -19.59 21.73
N ASP A 41 -39.30 -18.43 22.38
CA ASP A 41 -38.43 -17.26 22.19
C ASP A 41 -38.00 -16.74 23.56
N MET A 42 -36.69 -16.70 23.79
CA MET A 42 -36.05 -16.12 24.98
C MET A 42 -35.12 -14.97 24.61
N SER A 43 -35.29 -14.38 23.43
CA SER A 43 -34.47 -13.26 23.01
C SER A 43 -34.62 -12.08 23.96
N PHE A 44 -33.51 -11.39 24.21
CA PHE A 44 -33.41 -10.19 25.08
C PHE A 44 -33.80 -10.37 26.55
N LEU A 45 -34.09 -11.60 27.02
CA LEU A 45 -34.76 -11.81 28.31
C LEU A 45 -34.03 -11.18 29.51
N PHE A 46 -32.69 -11.22 29.50
CA PHE A 46 -31.82 -10.64 30.52
C PHE A 46 -30.89 -9.55 29.96
N GLU A 47 -31.26 -8.93 28.85
CA GLU A 47 -30.49 -7.82 28.28
C GLU A 47 -30.33 -6.66 29.28
N ASP A 48 -29.11 -6.15 29.37
CA ASP A 48 -28.69 -5.05 30.26
C ASP A 48 -28.96 -5.30 31.76
N ARG A 49 -29.18 -6.56 32.16
CA ARG A 49 -29.36 -6.94 33.56
C ARG A 49 -28.02 -7.21 34.23
N ALA A 50 -27.18 -6.18 34.35
CA ALA A 50 -25.78 -6.27 34.80
C ALA A 50 -25.55 -7.06 36.11
N LEU A 51 -26.48 -7.00 37.05
CA LEU A 51 -26.40 -7.69 38.35
C LEU A 51 -27.09 -9.06 38.38
N PHE A 52 -27.76 -9.46 37.30
CA PHE A 52 -28.48 -10.73 37.26
C PHE A 52 -27.52 -11.92 37.30
N ASN A 53 -27.69 -12.78 38.30
CA ASN A 53 -26.92 -14.01 38.45
C ASN A 53 -27.72 -15.09 39.20
N ALA A 54 -29.06 -15.07 39.09
CA ALA A 54 -29.91 -16.05 39.76
C ALA A 54 -29.89 -17.40 39.02
N ASN A 55 -29.94 -18.50 39.78
CA ASN A 55 -29.91 -19.85 39.19
C ASN A 55 -31.17 -20.12 38.34
N ILE A 56 -30.95 -20.50 37.08
CA ILE A 56 -31.94 -20.86 36.07
C ILE A 56 -31.63 -22.22 35.41
N SER A 57 -30.79 -23.03 36.07
CA SER A 57 -30.28 -24.30 35.52
C SER A 57 -31.38 -25.33 35.27
N SER A 58 -32.53 -25.23 35.95
CA SER A 58 -33.67 -26.15 35.75
C SER A 58 -34.76 -25.65 34.80
N TRP A 59 -34.52 -24.53 34.11
CA TRP A 59 -35.43 -24.10 33.05
C TRP A 59 -35.43 -25.11 31.89
N ASP A 60 -36.63 -25.45 31.43
CA ASP A 60 -36.81 -26.23 30.21
C ASP A 60 -36.75 -25.29 29.00
N VAL A 61 -35.70 -25.44 28.19
CA VAL A 61 -35.46 -24.66 26.96
C VAL A 61 -35.60 -25.51 25.70
N SER A 62 -36.13 -26.73 25.81
CA SER A 62 -36.16 -27.70 24.69
C SER A 62 -36.98 -27.25 23.48
N ARG A 63 -37.90 -26.30 23.67
CA ARG A 63 -38.72 -25.69 22.60
C ARG A 63 -38.23 -24.32 22.15
N VAL A 64 -37.21 -23.75 22.80
CA VAL A 64 -36.68 -22.43 22.45
C VAL A 64 -35.94 -22.54 21.14
N THR A 65 -36.33 -21.69 20.17
CA THR A 65 -35.68 -21.59 18.86
C THR A 65 -34.81 -20.33 18.76
N ASN A 66 -35.08 -19.30 19.57
CA ASN A 66 -34.40 -18.01 19.54
C ASN A 66 -33.86 -17.65 20.93
N MET A 67 -32.54 -17.50 21.06
CA MET A 67 -31.85 -17.04 22.28
C MET A 67 -31.00 -15.78 22.03
N LYS A 68 -31.28 -15.07 20.94
CA LYS A 68 -30.57 -13.84 20.57
C LYS A 68 -30.53 -12.84 21.73
N GLN A 69 -29.34 -12.30 22.03
CA GLN A 69 -29.15 -11.27 23.05
C GLN A 69 -29.65 -11.62 24.47
N MET A 70 -29.90 -12.91 24.78
CA MET A 70 -30.53 -13.30 26.04
C MET A 70 -29.78 -12.81 27.27
N PHE A 71 -28.44 -12.81 27.28
CA PHE A 71 -27.59 -12.33 28.37
C PHE A 71 -26.67 -11.17 27.95
N THR A 72 -27.04 -10.40 26.93
CA THR A 72 -26.26 -9.22 26.52
C THR A 72 -26.11 -8.26 27.70
N ALA A 73 -24.87 -7.88 28.01
CA ALA A 73 -24.50 -6.99 29.10
C ALA A 73 -24.97 -7.45 30.51
N ALA A 74 -25.33 -8.72 30.68
CA ALA A 74 -25.52 -9.35 31.98
C ALA A 74 -24.15 -9.68 32.62
N SER A 75 -23.37 -8.64 32.91
CA SER A 75 -21.94 -8.74 33.25
C SER A 75 -21.60 -9.61 34.46
N SER A 76 -22.52 -9.77 35.43
CA SER A 76 -22.36 -10.64 36.60
C SER A 76 -22.82 -12.09 36.39
N PHE A 77 -23.48 -12.39 35.27
CA PHE A 77 -24.08 -13.70 35.03
C PHE A 77 -23.01 -14.78 34.83
N ASN A 78 -23.07 -15.84 35.63
CA ASN A 78 -22.14 -16.96 35.56
C ASN A 78 -22.76 -18.26 36.12
N GLN A 79 -24.05 -18.50 35.85
CA GLN A 79 -24.77 -19.69 36.33
C GLN A 79 -24.64 -20.86 35.36
N ASP A 80 -24.70 -22.08 35.90
CA ASP A 80 -24.57 -23.32 35.14
C ASP A 80 -25.75 -23.49 34.15
N LEU A 81 -25.40 -23.68 32.87
CA LEU A 81 -26.32 -23.90 31.75
C LEU A 81 -26.08 -25.25 31.07
N SER A 82 -25.27 -26.14 31.65
CA SER A 82 -24.87 -27.38 30.98
C SER A 82 -26.03 -28.35 30.75
N GLY A 83 -27.09 -28.26 31.57
CA GLY A 83 -28.29 -29.10 31.50
C GLY A 83 -29.31 -28.66 30.44
N TRP A 84 -29.10 -27.54 29.76
CA TRP A 84 -30.04 -27.01 28.78
C TRP A 84 -30.04 -27.82 27.48
N ASN A 85 -31.23 -28.19 27.00
CA ASN A 85 -31.40 -28.83 25.69
C ASN A 85 -31.56 -27.77 24.59
N THR A 86 -30.47 -27.45 23.88
CA THR A 86 -30.45 -26.43 22.83
C THR A 86 -30.73 -26.95 21.42
N SER A 87 -31.19 -28.20 21.25
CA SER A 87 -31.33 -28.83 19.91
C SER A 87 -32.24 -28.09 18.93
N SER A 88 -33.16 -27.29 19.46
CA SER A 88 -34.14 -26.52 18.69
C SER A 88 -33.68 -25.09 18.38
N VAL A 89 -32.59 -24.63 19.00
CA VAL A 89 -32.09 -23.25 18.86
C VAL A 89 -31.46 -23.05 17.49
N THR A 90 -31.85 -21.98 16.81
CA THR A 90 -31.31 -21.60 15.50
C THR A 90 -30.50 -20.31 15.54
N ASP A 91 -30.72 -19.46 16.55
CA ASP A 91 -30.06 -18.15 16.70
C ASP A 91 -29.47 -17.99 18.11
N LEU A 92 -28.13 -17.89 18.19
CA LEU A 92 -27.34 -17.62 19.39
C LEU A 92 -26.61 -16.26 19.29
N SER A 93 -26.98 -15.42 18.32
CA SER A 93 -26.29 -14.16 18.08
C SER A 93 -26.33 -13.27 19.33
N ASN A 94 -25.19 -12.70 19.67
CA ASN A 94 -24.99 -11.81 20.82
C ASN A 94 -25.35 -12.41 22.19
N MET A 95 -25.57 -13.73 22.31
CA MET A 95 -26.15 -14.32 23.53
C MET A 95 -25.41 -13.93 24.82
N PHE A 96 -24.07 -13.86 24.80
CA PHE A 96 -23.21 -13.48 25.92
C PHE A 96 -22.37 -12.23 25.63
N MET A 97 -22.79 -11.38 24.70
CA MET A 97 -22.11 -10.12 24.39
C MET A 97 -21.99 -9.26 25.66
N TYR A 98 -20.79 -8.83 26.03
CA TYR A 98 -20.48 -8.12 27.29
C TYR A 98 -20.80 -8.87 28.60
N ALA A 99 -21.07 -10.18 28.58
CA ALA A 99 -21.23 -10.99 29.79
C ALA A 99 -19.84 -11.33 30.38
N THR A 100 -19.15 -10.31 30.91
CA THR A 100 -17.72 -10.36 31.26
C THR A 100 -17.35 -11.43 32.29
N SER A 101 -18.29 -11.86 33.16
CA SER A 101 -18.05 -12.92 34.16
C SER A 101 -18.38 -14.33 33.67
N PHE A 102 -19.04 -14.50 32.52
CA PHE A 102 -19.55 -15.79 32.08
C PHE A 102 -18.41 -16.72 31.65
N ASN A 103 -18.31 -17.88 32.29
CA ASN A 103 -17.30 -18.90 31.99
C ASN A 103 -17.80 -20.32 32.35
N GLN A 104 -19.10 -20.58 32.17
CA GLN A 104 -19.70 -21.88 32.49
C GLN A 104 -19.65 -22.86 31.31
N ASN A 105 -19.57 -24.15 31.65
CA ASN A 105 -19.43 -25.20 30.65
C ASN A 105 -20.69 -25.34 29.80
N ILE A 106 -20.52 -25.18 28.48
CA ILE A 106 -21.56 -25.28 27.45
C ILE A 106 -21.17 -26.28 26.35
N CYS A 107 -20.22 -27.18 26.63
CA CYS A 107 -19.69 -28.15 25.65
C CYS A 107 -20.74 -29.19 25.21
N GLN A 108 -21.81 -29.37 26.00
CA GLN A 108 -22.90 -30.31 25.74
C GLN A 108 -24.05 -29.72 24.91
N TRP A 109 -24.01 -28.42 24.62
CA TRP A 109 -25.03 -27.80 23.79
C TRP A 109 -25.02 -28.40 22.38
N ASN A 110 -26.20 -28.69 21.87
CA ASN A 110 -26.40 -29.08 20.49
C ASN A 110 -26.52 -27.80 19.63
N THR A 111 -25.56 -27.58 18.74
CA THR A 111 -25.51 -26.42 17.84
C THR A 111 -25.80 -26.77 16.38
N SER A 112 -26.19 -28.01 16.07
CA SER A 112 -26.37 -28.48 14.67
C SER A 112 -27.41 -27.68 13.88
N SER A 113 -28.37 -27.09 14.58
CA SER A 113 -29.46 -26.27 14.01
C SER A 113 -29.13 -24.77 14.00
N VAL A 114 -28.03 -24.34 14.63
CA VAL A 114 -27.66 -22.93 14.76
C VAL A 114 -27.07 -22.42 13.45
N THR A 115 -27.59 -21.30 12.97
CA THR A 115 -27.12 -20.64 11.75
C THR A 115 -26.32 -19.36 12.01
N ASP A 116 -26.54 -18.71 13.16
CA ASP A 116 -25.91 -17.43 13.52
C ASP A 116 -25.31 -17.47 14.93
N MET A 117 -24.00 -17.19 15.04
CA MET A 117 -23.25 -16.99 16.28
C MET A 117 -22.52 -15.64 16.32
N SER A 118 -22.94 -14.68 15.50
CA SER A 118 -22.36 -13.33 15.45
C SER A 118 -22.35 -12.72 16.86
N HIS A 119 -21.21 -12.16 17.26
CA HIS A 119 -20.99 -11.50 18.56
C HIS A 119 -21.29 -12.35 19.81
N MET A 120 -21.45 -13.68 19.70
CA MET A 120 -21.91 -14.51 20.82
C MET A 120 -21.09 -14.30 22.10
N PHE A 121 -19.76 -14.14 22.00
CA PHE A 121 -18.84 -13.90 23.11
C PHE A 121 -18.07 -12.57 22.96
N LEU A 122 -18.62 -11.60 22.21
CA LEU A 122 -18.02 -10.27 22.07
C LEU A 122 -17.82 -9.65 23.46
N LEU A 123 -16.57 -9.38 23.83
CA LEU A 123 -16.14 -8.81 25.11
C LEU A 123 -16.57 -9.64 26.35
N ALA A 124 -16.84 -10.95 26.18
CA ALA A 124 -16.98 -11.90 27.27
C ALA A 124 -15.58 -12.30 27.82
N THR A 125 -14.94 -11.36 28.51
CA THR A 125 -13.51 -11.43 28.85
C THR A 125 -13.07 -12.65 29.66
N ALA A 126 -13.94 -13.24 30.48
CA ALA A 126 -13.63 -14.44 31.26
C ALA A 126 -13.85 -15.76 30.50
N PHE A 127 -14.55 -15.76 29.36
CA PHE A 127 -14.96 -16.99 28.69
C PHE A 127 -13.76 -17.75 28.11
N ASN A 128 -13.60 -19.01 28.53
CA ASN A 128 -12.54 -19.90 28.05
C ASN A 128 -12.94 -21.39 28.18
N GLN A 129 -14.21 -21.73 27.94
CA GLN A 129 -14.71 -23.10 28.05
C GLN A 129 -14.59 -23.86 26.73
N ASP A 130 -14.38 -25.18 26.83
CA ASP A 130 -14.26 -26.07 25.69
C ASP A 130 -15.56 -26.09 24.86
N ILE A 131 -15.44 -25.72 23.59
CA ILE A 131 -16.49 -25.72 22.57
C ILE A 131 -16.06 -26.49 21.31
N SER A 132 -15.03 -27.34 21.43
CA SER A 132 -14.48 -28.14 20.33
C SER A 132 -15.49 -29.11 19.72
N LYS A 133 -16.51 -29.51 20.49
CA LYS A 133 -17.55 -30.48 20.09
C LYS A 133 -18.78 -29.87 19.43
N TRP A 134 -18.85 -28.55 19.31
CA TRP A 134 -19.95 -27.90 18.63
C TRP A 134 -19.98 -28.27 17.15
N ASP A 135 -21.17 -28.57 16.65
CA ASP A 135 -21.41 -28.73 15.22
C ASP A 135 -21.59 -27.34 14.60
N THR A 136 -20.62 -26.91 13.81
CA THR A 136 -20.62 -25.61 13.12
C THR A 136 -21.01 -25.72 11.65
N SER A 137 -21.41 -26.90 11.18
CA SER A 137 -21.66 -27.16 9.75
C SER A 137 -22.82 -26.34 9.17
N SER A 138 -23.77 -25.89 9.99
CA SER A 138 -24.90 -25.06 9.58
C SER A 138 -24.65 -23.54 9.72
N ILE A 139 -23.54 -23.14 10.33
CA ILE A 139 -23.27 -21.74 10.65
C ILE A 139 -22.89 -20.97 9.39
N THR A 140 -23.54 -19.82 9.19
CA THR A 140 -23.28 -18.91 8.06
C THR A 140 -22.60 -17.61 8.50
N SER A 141 -22.75 -17.22 9.77
CA SER A 141 -22.10 -16.04 10.35
C SER A 141 -21.44 -16.31 11.70
N MET A 142 -20.16 -15.93 11.81
CA MET A 142 -19.38 -15.91 13.05
C MET A 142 -18.84 -14.51 13.35
N TYR A 143 -19.44 -13.47 12.73
CA TYR A 143 -18.94 -12.09 12.78
C TYR A 143 -18.61 -11.64 14.21
N SER A 144 -17.35 -11.26 14.45
CA SER A 144 -16.85 -10.79 15.75
C SER A 144 -17.19 -11.69 16.96
N MET A 145 -17.33 -13.01 16.77
CA MET A 145 -17.78 -13.94 17.81
C MET A 145 -16.92 -13.91 19.08
N PHE A 146 -15.59 -13.82 18.97
CA PHE A 146 -14.64 -13.77 20.09
C PHE A 146 -13.90 -12.44 20.20
N HIS A 147 -14.40 -11.37 19.58
CA HIS A 147 -13.76 -10.06 19.67
C HIS A 147 -13.68 -9.66 21.14
N GLY A 148 -12.46 -9.43 21.63
CA GLY A 148 -12.21 -8.97 23.00
C GLY A 148 -12.50 -10.03 24.08
N ALA A 149 -12.76 -11.28 23.69
CA ALA A 149 -12.80 -12.43 24.60
C ALA A 149 -11.36 -12.79 25.02
N SER A 150 -10.74 -11.91 25.83
CA SER A 150 -9.30 -11.88 26.07
C SER A 150 -8.73 -13.15 26.72
N SER A 151 -9.54 -13.94 27.42
CA SER A 151 -9.13 -15.22 28.01
C SER A 151 -9.30 -16.42 27.07
N PHE A 152 -10.02 -16.29 25.95
CA PHE A 152 -10.39 -17.41 25.10
C PHE A 152 -9.18 -18.00 24.36
N ASN A 153 -8.90 -19.29 24.58
CA ASN A 153 -7.80 -20.00 23.94
C ASN A 153 -8.07 -21.52 23.82
N GLN A 154 -9.29 -21.90 23.43
CA GLN A 154 -9.72 -23.29 23.28
C GLN A 154 -9.56 -23.81 21.86
N ASP A 155 -9.37 -25.13 21.72
CA ASP A 155 -9.21 -25.78 20.42
C ASP A 155 -10.52 -25.77 19.63
N ILE A 156 -10.48 -25.12 18.47
CA ILE A 156 -11.59 -25.00 17.49
C ILE A 156 -11.12 -25.44 16.10
N SER A 157 -10.02 -26.20 16.03
CA SER A 157 -9.41 -26.68 14.77
C SER A 157 -10.29 -27.65 13.99
N GLN A 158 -11.31 -28.24 14.63
CA GLN A 158 -12.24 -29.19 14.01
C GLN A 158 -13.56 -28.57 13.57
N TRP A 159 -13.74 -27.26 13.76
CA TRP A 159 -14.93 -26.56 13.28
C TRP A 159 -14.97 -26.58 11.75
N ASN A 160 -16.15 -26.87 11.21
CA ASN A 160 -16.45 -26.72 9.80
C ASN A 160 -16.84 -25.26 9.51
N THR A 161 -16.05 -24.57 8.69
CA THR A 161 -16.27 -23.16 8.30
C THR A 161 -16.71 -22.99 6.85
N SER A 162 -16.96 -24.08 6.09
CA SER A 162 -17.22 -24.02 4.64
C SER A 162 -18.47 -23.20 4.27
N ASN A 163 -19.42 -23.08 5.20
CA ASN A 163 -20.66 -22.32 5.03
C ASN A 163 -20.59 -20.87 5.52
N VAL A 164 -19.52 -20.49 6.22
CA VAL A 164 -19.30 -19.11 6.66
C VAL A 164 -18.99 -18.24 5.45
N ARG A 165 -19.44 -16.98 5.47
CA ARG A 165 -19.20 -16.00 4.39
C ARG A 165 -18.43 -14.78 4.84
N ASP A 166 -18.49 -14.46 6.13
CA ASP A 166 -17.84 -13.31 6.75
C ASP A 166 -17.10 -13.76 8.02
N MET A 167 -15.79 -13.50 8.07
CA MET A 167 -14.92 -13.77 9.23
C MET A 167 -14.36 -12.49 9.86
N SER A 168 -14.98 -11.33 9.59
CA SER A 168 -14.54 -10.04 10.10
C SER A 168 -14.47 -10.06 11.63
N GLY A 169 -13.29 -9.72 12.15
CA GLY A 169 -13.05 -9.51 13.58
C GLY A 169 -13.26 -10.70 14.50
N ILE A 170 -13.33 -11.96 14.03
CA ILE A 170 -13.63 -13.12 14.89
C ILE A 170 -12.76 -13.14 16.15
N PHE A 171 -11.46 -12.87 16.03
CA PHE A 171 -10.50 -12.85 17.15
C PHE A 171 -9.92 -11.45 17.41
N PHE A 172 -10.59 -10.38 16.99
CA PHE A 172 -10.10 -9.03 17.21
C PHE A 172 -9.94 -8.75 18.71
N GLN A 173 -8.74 -8.40 19.18
CA GLN A 173 -8.40 -8.23 20.60
C GLN A 173 -8.59 -9.48 21.49
N ALA A 174 -8.67 -10.68 20.92
CA ALA A 174 -8.62 -11.94 21.67
C ALA A 174 -7.17 -12.27 22.07
N THR A 175 -6.64 -11.52 23.03
CA THR A 175 -5.19 -11.45 23.32
C THR A 175 -4.53 -12.77 23.68
N ALA A 176 -5.24 -13.73 24.30
CA ALA A 176 -4.72 -15.05 24.64
C ALA A 176 -4.81 -16.09 23.51
N PHE A 177 -5.55 -15.81 22.43
CA PHE A 177 -5.85 -16.81 21.41
C PHE A 177 -4.61 -17.19 20.59
N ASN A 178 -4.27 -18.49 20.58
CA ASN A 178 -3.15 -19.03 19.81
C ASN A 178 -3.36 -20.52 19.47
N ARG A 179 -4.45 -20.83 18.74
CA ARG A 179 -4.82 -22.21 18.36
C ARG A 179 -4.81 -22.42 16.86
N ASP A 180 -4.51 -23.66 16.48
CA ASP A 180 -4.36 -24.07 15.08
C ASP A 180 -5.69 -23.91 14.33
N LEU A 181 -5.65 -23.13 13.24
CA LEU A 181 -6.77 -22.90 12.33
C LEU A 181 -6.48 -23.40 10.91
N SER A 182 -5.40 -24.18 10.71
CA SER A 182 -4.92 -24.64 9.41
C SER A 182 -5.95 -25.50 8.65
N LYS A 183 -6.92 -26.09 9.36
CA LYS A 183 -8.00 -26.91 8.79
C LYS A 183 -9.27 -26.13 8.45
N TRP A 184 -9.36 -24.86 8.82
CA TRP A 184 -10.51 -24.04 8.44
C TRP A 184 -10.56 -23.86 6.94
N ASP A 185 -11.75 -24.09 6.38
CA ASP A 185 -12.03 -23.79 4.98
C ASP A 185 -12.47 -22.32 4.88
N ILE A 186 -11.60 -21.49 4.32
CA ILE A 186 -11.87 -20.07 4.04
C ILE A 186 -12.13 -19.80 2.55
N SER A 187 -12.23 -20.84 1.72
CA SER A 187 -12.31 -20.70 0.26
C SER A 187 -13.55 -19.94 -0.21
N SER A 188 -14.61 -19.87 0.61
CA SER A 188 -15.84 -19.13 0.31
C SER A 188 -15.90 -17.74 0.94
N ILE A 189 -14.85 -17.29 1.62
CA ILE A 189 -14.81 -16.00 2.32
C ILE A 189 -14.40 -14.89 1.35
N SER A 190 -15.17 -13.80 1.35
CA SER A 190 -14.83 -12.58 0.59
C SER A 190 -14.27 -11.45 1.45
N SER A 191 -14.56 -11.46 2.76
CA SER A 191 -14.21 -10.40 3.71
C SER A 191 -13.75 -10.99 5.05
N MET A 192 -12.56 -10.59 5.52
CA MET A 192 -12.01 -10.94 6.82
C MET A 192 -11.17 -9.81 7.48
N PRO A 193 -11.61 -8.54 7.43
CA PRO A 193 -10.90 -7.44 8.08
C PRO A 193 -10.77 -7.67 9.58
N PHE A 194 -9.63 -7.27 10.12
CA PHE A 194 -9.30 -7.31 11.56
C PHE A 194 -9.45 -8.68 12.23
N MET A 195 -9.49 -9.80 11.48
CA MET A 195 -9.75 -11.14 12.04
C MET A 195 -8.85 -11.47 13.24
N PHE A 196 -7.55 -11.13 13.18
CA PHE A 196 -6.58 -11.29 14.29
C PHE A 196 -6.03 -9.96 14.79
N GLY A 197 -6.69 -8.84 14.48
CA GLY A 197 -6.20 -7.53 14.92
C GLY A 197 -6.17 -7.45 16.45
N GLY A 198 -5.03 -7.20 17.09
CA GLY A 198 -4.87 -7.18 18.54
C GLY A 198 -4.83 -8.56 19.20
N ALA A 199 -4.88 -9.66 18.43
CA ALA A 199 -4.65 -11.02 18.95
C ALA A 199 -3.14 -11.23 19.20
N SER A 200 -2.62 -10.57 20.23
CA SER A 200 -1.18 -10.41 20.49
C SER A 200 -0.41 -11.69 20.78
N SER A 201 -1.08 -12.83 21.03
CA SER A 201 -0.45 -14.14 21.20
C SER A 201 -0.51 -15.02 19.95
N PHE A 202 -1.25 -14.63 18.90
CA PHE A 202 -1.51 -15.48 17.75
C PHE A 202 -0.28 -15.62 16.85
N ASN A 203 0.17 -16.87 16.61
CA ASN A 203 1.30 -17.17 15.73
C ASN A 203 1.19 -18.58 15.11
N GLN A 204 0.00 -18.95 14.62
CA GLN A 204 -0.26 -20.27 14.04
C GLN A 204 -0.16 -20.26 12.53
N ASP A 205 0.31 -21.38 11.97
CA ASP A 205 0.50 -21.54 10.51
C ASP A 205 -0.85 -21.58 9.79
N ILE A 206 -1.06 -20.60 8.93
CA ILE A 206 -2.22 -20.41 8.04
C ILE A 206 -1.78 -20.28 6.57
N SER A 207 -0.57 -20.74 6.25
CA SER A 207 0.02 -20.68 4.90
C SER A 207 -0.78 -21.47 3.85
N LYS A 208 -1.60 -22.44 4.29
CA LYS A 208 -2.39 -23.34 3.43
C LYS A 208 -3.80 -22.83 3.13
N TRP A 209 -4.19 -21.70 3.71
CA TRP A 209 -5.49 -21.11 3.44
C TRP A 209 -5.64 -20.69 1.98
N ASN A 210 -6.81 -20.95 1.39
CA ASN A 210 -7.14 -20.50 0.05
C ASN A 210 -7.73 -19.08 0.09
N THR A 211 -6.90 -18.07 -0.18
CA THR A 211 -7.29 -16.65 -0.15
C THR A 211 -7.79 -16.11 -1.49
N SER A 212 -7.94 -16.93 -2.53
CA SER A 212 -8.22 -16.45 -3.90
C SER A 212 -9.52 -15.65 -4.05
N ASN A 213 -10.48 -15.86 -3.15
CA ASN A 213 -11.77 -15.17 -3.14
C ASN A 213 -11.83 -13.97 -2.19
N VAL A 214 -10.79 -13.77 -1.36
CA VAL A 214 -10.75 -12.70 -0.37
C VAL A 214 -10.44 -11.37 -1.06
N LYS A 215 -11.30 -10.37 -0.83
CA LYS A 215 -11.16 -9.02 -1.38
C LYS A 215 -10.77 -8.01 -0.31
N GLU A 216 -11.26 -8.21 0.91
CA GLU A 216 -11.06 -7.32 2.04
C GLU A 216 -10.38 -8.05 3.20
N MET A 217 -9.18 -7.60 3.57
CA MET A 217 -8.41 -8.14 4.70
C MET A 217 -7.66 -7.05 5.47
N SER A 218 -8.16 -5.81 5.41
CA SER A 218 -7.61 -4.68 6.17
C SER A 218 -7.42 -5.05 7.63
N GLY A 219 -6.24 -4.76 8.16
CA GLY A 219 -5.91 -4.93 9.57
C GLY A 219 -5.91 -6.37 10.08
N ILE A 220 -5.89 -7.39 9.20
CA ILE A 220 -6.01 -8.80 9.61
C ILE A 220 -4.99 -9.19 10.69
N PHE A 221 -3.75 -8.66 10.67
CA PHE A 221 -2.72 -8.86 11.70
C PHE A 221 -2.34 -7.56 12.43
N HIS A 222 -3.16 -6.52 12.37
CA HIS A 222 -2.89 -5.25 13.07
C HIS A 222 -2.65 -5.52 14.56
N GLN A 223 -1.53 -5.11 15.17
CA GLN A 223 -1.19 -5.39 16.58
C GLN A 223 -1.08 -6.87 16.97
N ALA A 224 -1.01 -7.80 16.01
CA ALA A 224 -0.65 -9.20 16.27
C ALA A 224 0.87 -9.29 16.48
N THR A 225 1.35 -8.81 17.63
CA THR A 225 2.76 -8.43 17.86
C THR A 225 3.77 -9.58 17.71
N VAL A 226 3.35 -10.83 17.94
CA VAL A 226 4.20 -12.03 17.83
C VAL A 226 4.01 -12.79 16.52
N PHE A 227 3.08 -12.37 15.66
CA PHE A 227 2.76 -13.08 14.43
C PHE A 227 3.95 -13.03 13.46
N ASN A 228 4.46 -14.20 13.09
CA ASN A 228 5.56 -14.34 12.14
C ASN A 228 5.49 -15.71 11.45
N GLN A 229 4.48 -15.90 10.61
CA GLN A 229 4.30 -17.09 9.77
C GLN A 229 4.49 -16.75 8.29
N ASP A 230 4.79 -17.77 7.48
CA ASP A 230 4.97 -17.63 6.03
C ASP A 230 3.63 -17.48 5.33
N LEU A 231 3.45 -16.36 4.62
CA LEU A 231 2.24 -16.04 3.84
C LEU A 231 2.54 -15.90 2.34
N SER A 232 3.73 -16.30 1.89
CA SER A 232 4.19 -16.14 0.50
C SER A 232 3.30 -16.82 -0.53
N LYS A 233 2.53 -17.84 -0.12
CA LYS A 233 1.63 -18.63 -0.99
C LYS A 233 0.20 -18.13 -1.03
N TRP A 234 -0.14 -17.08 -0.28
CA TRP A 234 -1.46 -16.48 -0.36
C TRP A 234 -1.67 -15.83 -1.72
N ASP A 235 -2.82 -16.08 -2.31
CA ASP A 235 -3.28 -15.36 -3.50
C ASP A 235 -3.83 -14.00 -3.07
N THR A 236 -3.14 -12.93 -3.48
CA THR A 236 -3.49 -11.54 -3.18
C THR A 236 -4.08 -10.78 -4.37
N SER A 237 -4.26 -11.44 -5.51
CA SER A 237 -4.62 -10.80 -6.79
C SER A 237 -5.97 -10.07 -6.77
N SER A 238 -6.87 -10.48 -5.87
CA SER A 238 -8.22 -9.90 -5.71
C SER A 238 -8.33 -8.87 -4.59
N ILE A 239 -7.25 -8.62 -3.84
CA ILE A 239 -7.27 -7.72 -2.67
C ILE A 239 -7.30 -6.26 -3.14
N THR A 240 -8.21 -5.48 -2.57
CA THR A 240 -8.33 -4.04 -2.88
C THR A 240 -7.79 -3.13 -1.78
N SER A 241 -7.73 -3.60 -0.53
CA SER A 241 -7.21 -2.83 0.61
C SER A 241 -6.27 -3.68 1.46
N MET A 242 -5.10 -3.11 1.75
CA MET A 242 -4.11 -3.62 2.72
C MET A 242 -3.96 -2.66 3.91
N TYR A 243 -4.94 -1.78 4.12
CA TYR A 243 -5.00 -0.84 5.23
C TYR A 243 -4.68 -1.52 6.56
N PHE A 244 -3.66 -1.05 7.29
CA PHE A 244 -3.20 -1.61 8.57
C PHE A 244 -2.84 -3.10 8.61
N MET A 245 -2.71 -3.81 7.47
CA MET A 245 -2.63 -5.27 7.43
C MET A 245 -1.64 -5.89 8.44
N PHE A 246 -0.45 -5.28 8.58
CA PHE A 246 0.60 -5.63 9.53
C PHE A 246 0.99 -4.47 10.45
N GLY A 247 0.14 -3.44 10.58
CA GLY A 247 0.45 -2.29 11.43
C GLY A 247 0.65 -2.75 12.88
N ASN A 248 1.81 -2.50 13.47
CA ASN A 248 2.24 -2.91 14.79
C ASN A 248 2.39 -4.44 14.97
N ALA A 249 2.50 -5.21 13.88
CA ALA A 249 2.90 -6.61 13.90
C ALA A 249 4.44 -6.70 14.01
N SER A 250 4.97 -6.36 15.18
CA SER A 250 6.40 -6.08 15.37
C SER A 250 7.35 -7.26 15.11
N ALA A 251 6.88 -8.51 15.20
CA ALA A 251 7.68 -9.70 14.91
C ALA A 251 7.68 -10.11 13.42
N PHE A 252 6.78 -9.58 12.59
CA PHE A 252 6.59 -10.05 11.22
C PHE A 252 7.78 -9.69 10.33
N LYS A 253 8.41 -10.72 9.73
CA LYS A 253 9.59 -10.57 8.87
C LYS A 253 9.60 -11.50 7.66
N HIS A 254 8.52 -12.21 7.38
CA HIS A 254 8.47 -13.16 6.27
C HIS A 254 8.39 -12.46 4.91
N ASP A 255 9.01 -13.07 3.90
CA ASP A 255 9.02 -12.59 2.52
C ASP A 255 7.64 -12.70 1.88
N ILE A 256 7.18 -11.57 1.34
CA ILE A 256 5.91 -11.38 0.63
C ILE A 256 6.13 -10.63 -0.70
N SER A 257 7.36 -10.60 -1.20
CA SER A 257 7.75 -9.96 -2.46
C SER A 257 7.02 -10.52 -3.68
N GLN A 258 6.51 -11.76 -3.58
CA GLN A 258 5.79 -12.45 -4.66
C GLN A 258 4.28 -12.17 -4.69
N TRP A 259 3.76 -11.37 -3.77
CA TRP A 259 2.36 -11.00 -3.76
C TRP A 259 2.00 -10.15 -4.99
N ASN A 260 0.83 -10.45 -5.56
CA ASN A 260 0.24 -9.63 -6.60
C ASN A 260 -0.53 -8.47 -5.95
N THR A 261 -0.05 -7.24 -6.13
CA THR A 261 -0.67 -6.01 -5.62
C THR A 261 -1.39 -5.20 -6.69
N SER A 262 -1.54 -5.71 -7.91
CA SER A 262 -2.09 -4.97 -9.06
C SER A 262 -3.55 -4.53 -8.91
N SER A 263 -4.24 -5.00 -7.87
CA SER A 263 -5.64 -4.63 -7.54
C SER A 263 -5.75 -3.70 -6.33
N VAL A 264 -4.66 -3.47 -5.60
CA VAL A 264 -4.65 -2.75 -4.33
C VAL A 264 -4.81 -1.24 -4.58
N VAL A 265 -5.71 -0.63 -3.83
CA VAL A 265 -6.02 0.80 -3.89
C VAL A 265 -5.54 1.53 -2.63
N ASP A 266 -5.54 0.85 -1.47
CA ASP A 266 -5.12 1.43 -0.19
C ASP A 266 -4.03 0.57 0.48
N MET A 267 -2.86 1.16 0.71
CA MET A 267 -1.73 0.57 1.44
C MET A 267 -1.41 1.33 2.74
N SER A 268 -2.31 2.22 3.17
CA SER A 268 -2.05 3.08 4.32
C SER A 268 -1.84 2.27 5.60
N TYR A 269 -0.83 2.64 6.37
CA TYR A 269 -0.43 2.02 7.63
C TYR A 269 -0.10 0.52 7.55
N MET A 270 0.08 -0.05 6.35
CA MET A 270 0.23 -1.48 6.16
C MET A 270 1.34 -2.09 7.04
N PHE A 271 2.48 -1.42 7.17
CA PHE A 271 3.62 -1.82 8.02
C PHE A 271 3.95 -0.76 9.09
N HIS A 272 2.99 0.10 9.45
CA HIS A 272 3.19 1.13 10.48
C HIS A 272 3.65 0.46 11.79
N GLN A 273 4.84 0.79 12.29
CA GLN A 273 5.48 0.20 13.49
C GLN A 273 5.74 -1.33 13.39
N ALA A 274 5.82 -1.89 12.19
CA ALA A 274 6.27 -3.28 11.98
C ALA A 274 7.80 -3.36 12.07
N THR A 275 8.33 -3.29 13.29
CA THR A 275 9.76 -3.02 13.54
C THR A 275 10.74 -4.07 13.02
N ALA A 276 10.34 -5.33 12.84
CA ALA A 276 11.20 -6.39 12.27
C ALA A 276 11.12 -6.53 10.74
N PHE A 277 10.18 -5.86 10.08
CA PHE A 277 9.93 -6.03 8.65
C PHE A 277 11.00 -5.35 7.80
N ASN A 278 11.59 -6.07 6.84
CA ASN A 278 12.65 -5.55 5.97
C ASN A 278 12.78 -6.36 4.67
N GLN A 279 11.66 -6.63 3.99
CA GLN A 279 11.63 -7.42 2.76
C GLN A 279 11.58 -6.52 1.53
N ASP A 280 12.22 -6.95 0.43
CA ASP A 280 12.26 -6.21 -0.83
C ASP A 280 10.89 -6.22 -1.52
N LEU A 281 10.27 -5.04 -1.63
CA LEU A 281 8.96 -4.83 -2.24
C LEU A 281 9.04 -4.05 -3.56
N SER A 282 10.24 -3.86 -4.12
CA SER A 282 10.48 -3.11 -5.36
C SER A 282 9.58 -3.57 -6.53
N LYS A 283 9.27 -4.87 -6.57
CA LYS A 283 8.48 -5.51 -7.63
C LYS A 283 6.97 -5.43 -7.46
N TRP A 284 6.48 -4.87 -6.36
CA TRP A 284 5.04 -4.67 -6.18
C TRP A 284 4.49 -3.67 -7.20
N ASP A 285 3.33 -4.00 -7.75
CA ASP A 285 2.59 -3.09 -8.62
C ASP A 285 1.83 -2.07 -7.77
N THR A 286 2.21 -0.80 -7.88
CA THR A 286 1.59 0.33 -7.18
C THR A 286 0.66 1.16 -8.08
N SER A 287 0.42 0.76 -9.34
CA SER A 287 -0.28 1.56 -10.36
C SER A 287 -1.72 1.95 -10.02
N ARG A 288 -2.39 1.18 -9.16
CA ARG A 288 -3.75 1.45 -8.69
C ARG A 288 -3.83 2.05 -7.29
N VAL A 289 -2.69 2.15 -6.59
CA VAL A 289 -2.66 2.64 -5.21
C VAL A 289 -2.96 4.14 -5.24
N SER A 290 -3.99 4.54 -4.52
CA SER A 290 -4.42 5.93 -4.38
C SER A 290 -4.33 6.44 -2.95
N GLN A 291 -4.00 5.57 -1.97
CA GLN A 291 -3.77 5.95 -0.57
C GLN A 291 -2.57 5.18 -0.03
N MET A 292 -1.57 5.90 0.49
CA MET A 292 -0.34 5.33 1.03
C MET A 292 0.15 6.17 2.22
N TYR A 293 -0.71 6.38 3.21
CA TYR A 293 -0.34 7.14 4.41
C TYR A 293 0.49 6.26 5.36
N GLU A 294 1.63 6.75 5.84
CA GLU A 294 2.40 6.15 6.93
C GLU A 294 2.72 4.64 6.76
N MET A 295 2.83 4.17 5.51
CA MET A 295 2.93 2.74 5.20
C MET A 295 4.07 2.04 5.95
N PHE A 296 5.24 2.68 6.09
CA PHE A 296 6.40 2.18 6.84
C PHE A 296 6.76 3.07 8.03
N TYR A 297 5.84 3.92 8.51
CA TYR A 297 6.11 4.82 9.62
C TYR A 297 6.57 4.02 10.84
N GLY A 298 7.74 4.33 11.40
CA GLY A 298 8.29 3.61 12.55
C GLY A 298 8.71 2.16 12.28
N ALA A 299 8.71 1.68 11.04
CA ALA A 299 9.26 0.38 10.67
C ALA A 299 10.81 0.43 10.72
N SER A 300 11.35 0.35 11.92
CA SER A 300 12.76 0.69 12.21
C SER A 300 13.80 -0.21 11.54
N SER A 301 13.46 -1.44 11.15
CA SER A 301 14.35 -2.30 10.35
C SER A 301 14.20 -2.11 8.85
N PHE A 302 13.16 -1.43 8.36
CA PHE A 302 12.88 -1.32 6.94
C PHE A 302 13.83 -0.34 6.25
N HIS A 303 14.66 -0.84 5.34
CA HIS A 303 15.67 -0.04 4.64
C HIS A 303 15.90 -0.48 3.18
N GLN A 304 14.84 -0.94 2.50
CA GLN A 304 14.92 -1.46 1.13
C GLN A 304 14.93 -0.36 0.07
N ASP A 305 15.37 -0.68 -1.15
CA ASP A 305 15.29 0.24 -2.29
C ASP A 305 13.94 0.04 -3.00
N LEU A 306 13.13 1.11 -3.05
CA LEU A 306 11.83 1.11 -3.72
C LEU A 306 11.81 2.05 -4.94
N SER A 307 12.96 2.35 -5.53
CA SER A 307 13.09 3.28 -6.66
C SER A 307 12.26 2.87 -7.90
N ASP A 308 11.91 1.58 -8.02
CA ASP A 308 11.06 1.07 -9.09
C ASP A 308 9.62 1.61 -9.01
N TRP A 309 9.17 2.08 -7.84
CA TRP A 309 7.82 2.62 -7.66
C TRP A 309 7.63 4.00 -8.30
N LYS A 310 8.71 4.71 -8.67
CA LYS A 310 8.68 6.13 -9.10
C LYS A 310 7.65 6.47 -10.19
N ASN A 311 7.33 5.54 -11.09
CA ASN A 311 6.39 5.79 -12.19
C ASN A 311 4.93 5.61 -11.77
N ASN A 312 4.68 4.82 -10.72
CA ASN A 312 3.34 4.41 -10.27
C ASN A 312 3.03 4.89 -8.84
N PHE A 313 3.88 5.75 -8.27
CA PHE A 313 3.75 6.21 -6.90
C PHE A 313 2.67 7.30 -6.74
N PRO A 314 1.82 7.23 -5.70
CA PRO A 314 0.74 8.20 -5.49
C PRO A 314 1.22 9.50 -4.82
N TYR A 315 1.98 10.34 -5.53
CA TYR A 315 2.61 11.57 -4.99
C TYR A 315 1.67 12.51 -4.22
N GLY A 316 0.38 12.56 -4.56
CA GLY A 316 -0.61 13.42 -3.90
C GLY A 316 -1.36 12.78 -2.72
N ALA A 317 -1.16 11.48 -2.47
CA ALA A 317 -1.89 10.71 -1.47
C ALA A 317 -0.98 9.81 -0.63
N ALA A 318 0.31 10.15 -0.63
CA ALA A 318 1.37 9.61 0.19
C ALA A 318 1.74 10.67 1.25
N THR A 319 1.75 10.29 2.53
CA THR A 319 2.28 11.16 3.60
C THR A 319 3.04 10.32 4.61
N ASP A 320 4.14 10.85 5.14
CA ASP A 320 4.99 10.25 6.17
C ASP A 320 5.32 8.76 6.00
N ILE A 321 5.43 8.29 4.74
CA ILE A 321 5.59 6.86 4.42
C ILE A 321 6.80 6.25 5.11
N PHE A 322 7.94 6.94 5.11
CA PHE A 322 9.21 6.44 5.65
C PHE A 322 9.60 7.12 6.96
N ALA A 323 8.75 7.96 7.56
CA ALA A 323 9.09 8.68 8.77
C ALA A 323 9.42 7.71 9.91
N TYR A 324 10.55 7.92 10.61
CA TYR A 324 11.02 7.06 11.71
C TYR A 324 11.30 5.59 11.34
N SER A 325 11.39 5.27 10.04
CA SER A 325 11.79 3.94 9.56
C SER A 325 13.32 3.76 9.55
N GLY A 326 13.79 2.58 9.17
CA GLY A 326 15.22 2.30 8.94
C GLY A 326 15.79 2.92 7.65
N CYS A 327 14.96 3.60 6.85
CA CYS A 327 15.35 4.19 5.58
C CYS A 327 16.44 5.26 5.75
N THR A 328 17.34 5.33 4.77
CA THR A 328 18.34 6.41 4.68
C THR A 328 17.65 7.75 4.37
N TYR A 329 16.62 7.71 3.53
CA TYR A 329 15.79 8.84 3.19
C TYR A 329 14.38 8.60 3.74
N GLN A 330 14.03 9.37 4.77
CA GLN A 330 12.78 9.19 5.51
C GLN A 330 11.66 10.14 5.08
N ASN A 331 11.98 11.11 4.22
CA ASN A 331 10.98 12.02 3.66
C ASN A 331 10.10 11.27 2.66
N THR A 332 8.84 11.69 2.58
CA THR A 332 7.92 11.18 1.57
C THR A 332 8.34 11.69 0.17
N PRO A 333 8.49 10.81 -0.83
CA PRO A 333 8.73 11.23 -2.21
C PRO A 333 7.61 12.14 -2.72
N THR A 334 7.97 13.27 -3.31
CA THR A 334 7.06 14.26 -3.92
C THR A 334 7.23 14.35 -5.43
N SER A 335 8.30 13.77 -5.96
CA SER A 335 8.56 13.67 -7.39
C SER A 335 9.32 12.38 -7.76
N PRO A 336 9.32 11.97 -9.04
CA PRO A 336 10.11 10.81 -9.51
C PRO A 336 11.63 10.94 -9.38
N LEU A 337 12.14 12.13 -9.03
CA LEU A 337 13.55 12.38 -8.79
C LEU A 337 13.96 12.16 -7.33
N ASP A 338 12.99 12.03 -6.42
CA ASP A 338 13.24 11.81 -5.01
C ASP A 338 13.69 10.36 -4.73
N TYR A 339 14.29 10.16 -3.55
CA TYR A 339 14.74 8.84 -3.13
C TYR A 339 13.60 8.05 -2.47
N PHE A 340 13.53 6.76 -2.82
CA PHE A 340 12.53 5.83 -2.30
C PHE A 340 13.18 4.93 -1.24
N CYS A 341 13.18 5.41 0.01
CA CYS A 341 13.76 4.78 1.21
C CYS A 341 15.30 4.67 1.26
N SER A 342 15.92 3.95 0.34
CA SER A 342 17.37 3.78 0.27
C SER A 342 17.91 4.14 -1.10
N ARG A 343 19.24 4.24 -1.24
CA ARG A 343 19.85 4.33 -2.57
C ARG A 343 19.74 2.94 -3.21
N PRO A 344 19.60 2.87 -4.55
CA PRO A 344 19.98 1.67 -5.27
C PRO A 344 21.35 1.25 -4.79
N THR A 345 21.37 0.12 -4.08
CA THR A 345 22.64 -0.56 -3.84
C THR A 345 23.21 -0.77 -5.23
N ALA A 346 24.49 -0.42 -5.42
CA ALA A 346 25.20 -0.72 -6.65
C ALA A 346 25.35 -2.26 -6.73
N THR A 347 24.25 -2.96 -6.93
CA THR A 347 24.21 -4.33 -7.39
C THR A 347 24.65 -4.23 -8.83
N SER A 348 25.92 -4.57 -9.05
CA SER A 348 26.56 -5.08 -10.28
C SER A 348 25.67 -5.13 -11.53
N SER A 349 25.11 -3.98 -11.89
CA SER A 349 24.56 -3.64 -13.17
C SER A 349 25.62 -2.69 -13.66
N SER A 350 26.35 -3.15 -14.66
CA SER A 350 27.44 -2.45 -15.32
C SER A 350 26.95 -1.09 -15.82
N ILE A 351 26.88 -0.11 -14.92
CA ILE A 351 27.06 1.27 -15.30
C ILE A 351 28.56 1.37 -15.56
N HIS A 352 28.89 1.25 -16.83
CA HIS A 352 30.22 1.52 -17.36
C HIS A 352 30.55 3.00 -17.06
N LEU A 353 31.04 3.26 -15.85
CA LEU A 353 31.48 4.57 -15.38
C LEU A 353 32.95 4.79 -15.74
N PHE A 354 33.26 6.01 -16.17
CA PHE A 354 34.60 6.45 -16.53
C PHE A 354 35.41 6.80 -15.29
N TYR A 355 36.64 6.30 -15.18
CA TYR A 355 37.58 6.57 -14.09
C TYR A 355 38.99 6.88 -14.62
N PRO A 356 39.81 7.67 -13.92
CA PRO A 356 41.12 8.08 -14.43
C PRO A 356 42.13 6.92 -14.41
N ASP A 357 42.82 6.69 -15.54
CA ASP A 357 43.95 5.75 -15.62
C ASP A 357 45.16 6.32 -14.84
N GLN A 358 45.33 5.86 -13.61
CA GLN A 358 46.44 6.25 -12.74
C GLN A 358 47.74 5.47 -13.05
N THR A 359 47.73 4.54 -14.02
CA THR A 359 48.91 3.73 -14.37
C THR A 359 49.81 4.40 -15.41
N LYS A 360 49.34 5.47 -16.07
CA LYS A 360 50.08 6.23 -17.07
C LYS A 360 50.27 7.67 -16.61
N SER A 361 51.51 8.10 -16.49
CA SER A 361 51.88 9.46 -16.03
C SER A 361 52.17 10.45 -17.17
N ASP A 362 52.03 10.05 -18.43
CA ASP A 362 52.40 10.83 -19.62
C ASP A 362 51.21 11.07 -20.56
N VAL A 363 51.46 11.73 -21.71
CA VAL A 363 50.50 12.17 -22.75
C VAL A 363 49.42 11.17 -23.19
N SER A 364 49.56 9.89 -22.84
CA SER A 364 48.59 8.81 -23.05
C SER A 364 47.59 8.56 -21.90
N ALA A 365 47.62 9.37 -20.85
CA ALA A 365 46.71 9.28 -19.71
C ALA A 365 45.27 9.60 -20.16
N SER A 366 44.33 8.71 -19.85
CA SER A 366 42.93 8.82 -20.28
C SER A 366 41.98 8.26 -19.22
N CYS A 367 40.69 8.50 -19.40
CA CYS A 367 39.67 7.88 -18.57
C CYS A 367 39.20 6.55 -19.16
N LEU A 368 39.39 5.47 -18.39
CA LEU A 368 39.01 4.12 -18.77
C LEU A 368 37.54 3.85 -18.44
N ASN A 369 36.95 2.91 -19.17
CA ASN A 369 35.61 2.42 -18.94
C ASN A 369 35.51 0.91 -19.15
N ASP A 370 36.53 0.21 -18.66
CA ASP A 370 36.70 -1.24 -18.82
C ASP A 370 36.23 -2.03 -17.59
N GLY A 371 35.69 -1.35 -16.57
CA GLY A 371 35.21 -1.95 -15.33
C GLY A 371 36.31 -2.52 -14.43
N LYS A 372 37.58 -2.14 -14.66
CA LYS A 372 38.74 -2.60 -13.88
C LYS A 372 39.26 -1.56 -12.89
N GLN A 373 38.41 -0.63 -12.46
CA GLN A 373 38.86 0.41 -11.52
C GLN A 373 39.41 -0.20 -10.22
N PRO A 374 40.46 0.39 -9.63
CA PRO A 374 40.92 -0.01 -8.32
C PRO A 374 39.82 0.16 -7.25
N ALA A 375 39.67 -0.84 -6.36
CA ALA A 375 38.62 -0.88 -5.35
C ALA A 375 38.58 0.34 -4.39
N TRP A 376 39.69 1.08 -4.27
CA TRP A 376 39.71 2.30 -3.44
C TRP A 376 38.95 3.48 -4.08
N MET A 377 38.72 3.46 -5.39
CA MET A 377 37.90 4.48 -6.08
C MET A 377 36.42 4.36 -5.71
N ASP A 378 35.97 3.17 -5.32
CA ASP A 378 34.60 2.91 -4.85
C ASP A 378 34.34 3.49 -3.45
N ALA A 379 35.39 3.82 -2.69
CA ALA A 379 35.26 4.48 -1.38
C ALA A 379 34.89 5.98 -1.50
N ASN A 380 35.09 6.59 -2.67
CA ASN A 380 34.66 7.97 -2.94
C ASN A 380 34.20 8.15 -4.41
N PRO A 381 33.05 7.56 -4.78
CA PRO A 381 32.66 7.40 -6.17
C PRO A 381 32.30 8.74 -6.84
N THR A 382 31.87 9.76 -6.09
CA THR A 382 31.54 11.08 -6.66
C THR A 382 32.77 11.85 -7.13
N TYR A 383 33.96 11.51 -6.63
CA TYR A 383 35.21 12.13 -7.05
C TYR A 383 35.94 11.32 -8.13
N TRP A 384 35.78 9.99 -8.14
CA TRP A 384 36.56 9.11 -9.01
C TRP A 384 35.78 8.53 -10.20
N LEU A 385 34.45 8.43 -10.13
CA LEU A 385 33.63 7.75 -11.13
C LEU A 385 32.65 8.72 -11.80
N PHE A 386 32.64 8.74 -13.13
CA PHE A 386 31.86 9.70 -13.92
C PHE A 386 31.01 9.00 -14.98
N SER A 387 29.82 9.54 -15.24
CA SER A 387 28.92 8.99 -16.27
C SER A 387 29.40 9.22 -17.71
N THR A 388 30.37 10.12 -17.94
CA THR A 388 30.93 10.38 -19.28
C THR A 388 32.44 10.58 -19.22
N ARG A 389 33.13 10.22 -20.32
CA ARG A 389 34.58 10.44 -20.49
C ARG A 389 34.95 11.92 -20.38
N ASP A 390 34.13 12.80 -20.96
CA ASP A 390 34.28 14.27 -20.92
C ASP A 390 34.39 14.78 -19.49
N LYS A 391 33.47 14.38 -18.59
CA LYS A 391 33.47 14.81 -17.19
C LYS A 391 34.70 14.31 -16.44
N CYS A 392 35.09 13.05 -16.68
CA CYS A 392 36.30 12.48 -16.09
C CYS A 392 37.57 13.20 -16.57
N CYS A 393 37.70 13.46 -17.88
CA CYS A 393 38.85 14.17 -18.45
C CYS A 393 38.93 15.62 -17.96
N LYS A 394 37.80 16.34 -17.83
CA LYS A 394 37.77 17.69 -17.26
C LYS A 394 38.21 17.73 -15.80
N GLN A 395 37.82 16.72 -15.01
CA GLN A 395 38.13 16.67 -13.58
C GLN A 395 39.60 16.29 -13.31
N HIS A 396 40.13 15.29 -14.02
CA HIS A 396 41.40 14.66 -13.68
C HIS A 396 42.53 14.90 -14.68
N PHE A 397 42.20 15.30 -15.92
CA PHE A 397 43.15 15.47 -17.02
C PHE A 397 42.92 16.77 -17.81
N SER A 398 42.47 17.84 -17.15
CA SER A 398 42.20 19.13 -17.81
C SER A 398 43.43 19.69 -18.55
N TRP A 399 44.64 19.44 -18.02
CA TRP A 399 45.92 19.82 -18.60
C TRP A 399 46.29 19.05 -19.88
N ASN A 400 45.62 17.93 -20.18
CA ASN A 400 45.81 17.12 -21.38
C ASN A 400 44.46 16.59 -21.91
N TYR A 401 43.46 17.48 -21.91
CA TYR A 401 42.06 17.14 -22.15
C TYR A 401 41.84 16.50 -23.53
N ASN A 402 42.43 17.09 -24.59
CA ASN A 402 42.26 16.62 -25.97
C ASN A 402 42.82 15.20 -26.16
N SER A 403 44.00 14.90 -25.63
CA SER A 403 44.53 13.52 -25.69
C SER A 403 43.71 12.55 -24.84
N CYS A 404 43.21 12.99 -23.67
CA CYS A 404 42.38 12.16 -22.78
C CYS A 404 41.06 11.71 -23.42
N ILE A 405 40.42 12.56 -24.22
CA ILE A 405 39.21 12.18 -24.97
C ILE A 405 39.50 11.38 -26.25
N GLY A 406 40.78 11.12 -26.57
CA GLY A 406 41.20 10.29 -27.70
C GLY A 406 41.45 11.05 -29.00
N PHE A 407 41.79 12.35 -28.93
CA PHE A 407 42.09 13.17 -30.10
C PHE A 407 43.55 12.96 -30.53
N ASN A 408 43.78 12.13 -31.57
CA ASN A 408 45.08 12.03 -32.23
C ASN A 408 45.09 12.97 -33.44
N GLY A 409 45.87 14.04 -33.38
CA GLY A 409 46.02 14.96 -34.49
C GLY A 409 46.76 14.32 -35.67
N THR A 410 46.02 14.02 -36.74
CA THR A 410 46.51 14.06 -38.14
C THR A 410 45.37 14.30 -39.14
N ASP A 411 44.27 14.91 -38.70
CA ASP A 411 43.18 15.32 -39.58
C ASP A 411 42.74 16.71 -39.12
N SER A 412 43.14 17.76 -39.85
CA SER A 412 42.67 19.13 -39.60
C SER A 412 41.21 19.24 -40.06
N HIS A 413 40.30 18.74 -39.23
CA HIS A 413 38.86 18.95 -39.38
C HIS A 413 38.47 20.06 -38.42
N SER A 414 38.86 21.29 -38.76
CA SER A 414 38.53 22.47 -37.97
C SER A 414 37.91 23.50 -38.89
N TRP A 415 36.62 23.75 -38.65
CA TRP A 415 35.85 24.77 -39.31
C TRP A 415 36.31 26.13 -38.82
N TYR A 416 36.66 27.02 -39.75
CA TYR A 416 37.05 28.39 -39.45
C TYR A 416 36.26 29.39 -40.30
N PRO A 417 36.03 30.62 -39.81
CA PRO A 417 35.22 31.60 -40.54
C PRO A 417 35.97 32.14 -41.75
N ASP A 418 35.33 32.14 -42.92
CA ASP A 418 35.88 32.68 -44.16
C ASP A 418 35.68 34.19 -44.25
N TRP A 419 36.55 34.94 -43.58
CA TRP A 419 36.54 36.41 -43.61
C TRP A 419 37.25 37.01 -44.82
N GLU A 420 38.00 36.21 -45.58
CA GLU A 420 38.72 36.67 -46.78
C GLU A 420 37.95 36.40 -48.09
N GLY A 421 36.97 35.48 -48.09
CA GLY A 421 36.03 35.24 -49.18
C GLY A 421 34.69 36.00 -49.05
N ASP A 422 33.56 35.31 -49.27
CA ASP A 422 32.22 35.93 -49.35
C ASP A 422 31.64 36.33 -47.98
N ASN A 423 32.38 36.07 -46.89
CA ASN A 423 32.07 36.49 -45.53
C ASN A 423 30.73 35.97 -44.98
N LYS A 424 30.37 34.75 -45.37
CA LYS A 424 29.08 34.13 -45.04
C LYS A 424 29.15 32.65 -44.66
N ALA A 425 30.33 32.04 -44.66
CA ALA A 425 30.46 30.60 -44.46
C ALA A 425 31.68 30.26 -43.61
N CYS A 426 31.63 29.08 -42.98
CA CYS A 426 32.81 28.46 -42.39
C CYS A 426 33.37 27.41 -43.36
N LEU A 427 34.70 27.36 -43.48
CA LEU A 427 35.44 26.45 -44.36
C LEU A 427 36.17 25.37 -43.56
N GLU A 428 36.37 24.22 -44.20
CA GLU A 428 37.11 23.06 -43.70
C GLU A 428 38.05 22.55 -44.80
N ASP A 429 38.85 23.45 -45.38
CA ASP A 429 39.75 23.16 -46.50
C ASP A 429 41.24 23.18 -46.11
N GLY A 430 41.55 23.47 -44.84
CA GLY A 430 42.92 23.55 -44.31
C GLY A 430 43.68 24.81 -44.76
N GLY A 431 42.98 25.83 -45.23
CA GLY A 431 43.52 27.12 -45.69
C GLY A 431 43.55 28.22 -44.62
N GLU A 432 43.41 27.89 -43.33
CA GLU A 432 43.22 28.90 -42.29
C GLU A 432 44.39 29.91 -42.17
N PRO A 433 44.09 31.22 -42.08
CA PRO A 433 45.14 32.22 -41.89
C PRO A 433 45.97 32.00 -40.63
N SER A 434 47.26 32.30 -40.71
CA SER A 434 48.24 32.08 -39.63
C SER A 434 47.92 32.76 -38.28
N TYR A 435 47.02 33.74 -38.24
CA TYR A 435 46.54 34.35 -36.98
C TYR A 435 45.44 33.53 -36.30
N MET A 436 44.66 32.76 -37.06
CA MET A 436 43.63 31.87 -36.52
C MET A 436 44.25 30.63 -35.86
N THR A 437 45.37 30.14 -36.42
CA THR A 437 46.16 29.07 -35.80
C THR A 437 46.93 29.51 -34.56
N GLN A 438 47.16 30.82 -34.38
CA GLN A 438 47.75 31.39 -33.16
C GLN A 438 46.74 31.57 -32.02
N ASN A 439 45.44 31.55 -32.30
CA ASN A 439 44.37 31.60 -31.29
C ASN A 439 43.23 30.61 -31.59
N PRO A 440 43.51 29.31 -31.54
CA PRO A 440 42.62 28.28 -32.07
C PRO A 440 41.30 28.16 -31.30
N GLU A 441 41.27 28.44 -29.99
CA GLU A 441 40.04 28.35 -29.19
C GLU A 441 38.93 29.33 -29.62
N HIS A 442 39.30 30.39 -30.34
CA HIS A 442 38.35 31.41 -30.79
C HIS A 442 37.94 31.28 -32.26
N TYR A 443 38.79 30.65 -33.08
CA TYR A 443 38.64 30.64 -34.54
C TYR A 443 38.49 29.25 -35.14
N LEU A 444 38.88 28.18 -34.44
CA LEU A 444 38.85 26.81 -34.95
C LEU A 444 37.80 25.99 -34.19
N PHE A 445 36.83 25.46 -34.91
CA PHE A 445 35.71 24.73 -34.34
C PHE A 445 35.63 23.31 -34.89
N ASN A 446 35.30 22.35 -34.04
CA ASN A 446 35.18 20.94 -34.44
C ASN A 446 33.91 20.66 -35.25
N MET A 447 32.94 21.58 -35.26
CA MET A 447 31.67 21.45 -35.98
C MET A 447 31.37 22.75 -36.73
N LYS A 448 30.93 22.64 -38.00
CA LYS A 448 30.49 23.79 -38.82
C LYS A 448 29.45 24.64 -38.10
N GLN A 449 28.54 23.99 -37.38
CA GLN A 449 27.46 24.60 -36.62
C GLN A 449 27.97 25.51 -35.50
N ASP A 450 29.06 25.15 -34.82
CA ASP A 450 29.63 25.96 -33.75
C ASP A 450 30.36 27.18 -34.31
N CYS A 451 31.06 27.01 -35.44
CA CYS A 451 31.66 28.13 -36.18
C CYS A 451 30.58 29.11 -36.69
N CYS A 452 29.52 28.60 -37.33
CA CYS A 452 28.40 29.41 -37.81
C CYS A 452 27.65 30.10 -36.66
N LYS A 453 27.47 29.44 -35.50
CA LYS A 453 26.85 30.08 -34.32
C LYS A 453 27.71 31.19 -33.75
N MET A 454 29.02 31.01 -33.68
CA MET A 454 29.91 31.99 -33.06
C MET A 454 30.10 33.22 -33.95
N HIS A 455 30.30 33.02 -35.26
CA HIS A 455 30.75 34.07 -36.16
C HIS A 455 29.69 34.52 -37.20
N TYR A 456 28.65 33.71 -37.43
CA TYR A 456 27.60 33.97 -38.42
C TYR A 456 26.18 33.72 -37.87
N SER A 457 25.94 33.95 -36.57
CA SER A 457 24.63 33.71 -35.93
C SER A 457 23.48 34.47 -36.58
N TRP A 458 23.76 35.67 -37.10
CA TRP A 458 22.83 36.52 -37.84
C TRP A 458 22.45 35.97 -39.22
N ASN A 459 23.17 34.97 -39.73
CA ASN A 459 22.94 34.31 -41.01
C ASN A 459 23.25 32.80 -40.95
N TYR A 460 22.77 32.18 -39.88
CA TYR A 460 23.15 30.83 -39.49
C TYR A 460 22.75 29.75 -40.53
N VAL A 461 21.59 29.91 -41.16
CA VAL A 461 21.04 28.96 -42.15
C VAL A 461 21.84 28.99 -43.46
N GLU A 462 22.14 30.19 -44.00
CA GLU A 462 22.97 30.34 -45.20
C GLU A 462 24.41 29.84 -44.94
N CYS A 463 24.95 30.06 -43.73
CA CYS A 463 26.28 29.57 -43.34
C CYS A 463 26.38 28.04 -43.32
N LEU A 464 25.30 27.33 -42.98
CA LEU A 464 25.28 25.87 -43.00
C LEU A 464 25.24 25.29 -44.42
N GLY A 465 24.83 26.07 -45.43
CA GLY A 465 24.67 25.62 -46.81
C GLY A 465 23.44 24.74 -47.00
N GLU A 466 22.43 24.91 -46.15
CA GLU A 466 21.16 24.20 -46.24
C GLU A 466 20.15 25.09 -46.97
N ASP A 467 19.69 24.62 -48.13
CA ASP A 467 18.62 25.26 -48.89
C ASP A 467 17.32 25.29 -48.06
N GLU A 468 16.66 26.46 -48.11
CA GLU A 468 15.38 26.74 -47.47
C GLU A 468 14.33 25.64 -47.74
N ALA A 469 13.88 24.97 -46.68
CA ALA A 469 12.64 24.20 -46.67
C ALA A 469 11.56 24.93 -45.85
N GLY A 470 10.96 25.94 -46.47
CA GLY A 470 9.52 26.23 -46.44
C GLY A 470 8.85 26.55 -45.09
N SER A 471 8.83 27.82 -44.70
CA SER A 471 7.89 28.38 -43.71
C SER A 471 6.53 28.75 -44.33
N GLY A 472 6.00 27.90 -45.22
CA GLY A 472 4.93 28.30 -46.14
C GLY A 472 3.49 27.91 -45.77
N GLU A 473 3.25 26.98 -44.84
CA GLU A 473 1.91 26.35 -44.76
C GLU A 473 1.39 26.06 -43.34
N LYS A 474 1.90 26.70 -42.29
CA LYS A 474 1.39 26.48 -40.91
C LYS A 474 0.41 27.59 -40.47
N TRP A 475 -0.67 27.15 -39.83
CA TRP A 475 -1.73 27.99 -39.27
C TRP A 475 -1.35 28.52 -37.88
N TYR A 476 -1.72 29.77 -37.58
CA TYR A 476 -1.52 30.39 -36.26
C TYR A 476 -2.68 31.32 -35.91
N VAL A 477 -2.89 31.59 -34.62
CA VAL A 477 -3.96 32.48 -34.15
C VAL A 477 -3.48 33.93 -34.13
N ASP A 478 -4.19 34.84 -34.81
CA ASP A 478 -3.87 36.26 -34.83
C ASP A 478 -4.57 37.04 -33.72
N TRP A 479 -3.89 37.13 -32.56
CA TRP A 479 -4.32 37.93 -31.42
C TRP A 479 -4.01 39.43 -31.57
N ILE A 480 -3.26 39.83 -32.61
CA ILE A 480 -2.70 41.19 -32.74
C ILE A 480 -3.64 42.09 -33.53
N SER A 481 -4.36 41.55 -34.52
CA SER A 481 -5.42 42.26 -35.23
C SER A 481 -6.71 42.43 -34.42
N GLY A 482 -6.87 41.67 -33.32
CA GLY A 482 -8.06 41.68 -32.45
C GLY A 482 -9.30 41.06 -33.09
N ASP A 483 -9.13 40.20 -34.10
CA ASP A 483 -10.21 39.45 -34.75
C ASP A 483 -10.29 37.98 -34.29
N ASP A 484 -9.33 37.53 -33.47
CA ASP A 484 -9.21 36.18 -32.89
C ASP A 484 -9.40 35.05 -33.91
N THR A 485 -8.88 35.23 -35.13
CA THR A 485 -8.98 34.27 -36.24
C THR A 485 -7.68 33.52 -36.54
N CYS A 486 -7.79 32.31 -37.08
CA CYS A 486 -6.64 31.53 -37.55
C CYS A 486 -6.20 31.95 -38.96
N LYS A 487 -4.90 32.26 -39.12
CA LYS A 487 -4.30 32.72 -40.38
C LYS A 487 -3.18 31.79 -40.83
N ASN A 488 -3.01 31.69 -42.15
CA ASN A 488 -1.94 30.94 -42.81
C ASN A 488 -1.45 31.75 -44.02
N ASP A 489 -0.91 32.92 -43.70
CA ASP A 489 -0.37 33.88 -44.66
C ASP A 489 1.16 34.06 -44.52
N GLY A 490 1.79 33.21 -43.70
CA GLY A 490 3.23 33.21 -43.45
C GLY A 490 3.73 34.36 -42.57
N LYS A 491 2.83 35.11 -41.91
CA LYS A 491 3.18 36.29 -41.10
C LYS A 491 3.04 36.09 -39.60
N ALA A 492 3.23 34.85 -39.13
CA ALA A 492 3.18 34.53 -37.71
C ALA A 492 4.13 35.46 -36.91
N PRO A 493 3.69 36.02 -35.78
CA PRO A 493 4.54 36.83 -34.92
C PRO A 493 5.79 36.06 -34.47
N GLU A 494 6.91 36.77 -34.33
CA GLU A 494 8.24 36.17 -34.15
C GLU A 494 8.34 35.25 -32.92
N TYR A 495 7.61 35.55 -31.84
CA TYR A 495 7.58 34.69 -30.65
C TYR A 495 6.88 33.34 -30.90
N MET A 496 5.93 33.26 -31.85
CA MET A 496 5.28 32.01 -32.24
C MET A 496 6.19 31.16 -33.12
N ILE A 497 7.00 31.80 -33.97
CA ILE A 497 8.01 31.12 -34.80
C ILE A 497 9.12 30.52 -33.92
N GLN A 498 9.45 31.17 -32.80
CA GLN A 498 10.47 30.67 -31.85
C GLN A 498 10.02 29.43 -31.05
N GLN A 499 8.71 29.15 -30.96
CA GLN A 499 8.17 27.94 -30.32
C GLN A 499 7.10 27.27 -31.21
N PRO A 500 7.52 26.73 -32.37
CA PRO A 500 6.59 26.33 -33.43
C PRO A 500 5.72 25.13 -33.05
N SER A 501 6.17 24.27 -32.12
CA SER A 501 5.41 23.11 -31.66
C SER A 501 4.23 23.44 -30.73
N ILE A 502 4.12 24.70 -30.29
CA ILE A 502 3.08 25.16 -29.36
C ILE A 502 2.08 26.08 -30.08
N TRP A 503 2.58 26.92 -31.00
CA TRP A 503 1.82 28.02 -31.57
C TRP A 503 1.51 27.89 -33.06
N LEU A 504 2.14 26.95 -33.77
CA LEU A 504 1.93 26.73 -35.20
C LEU A 504 1.31 25.35 -35.43
N PHE A 505 0.20 25.34 -36.17
CA PHE A 505 -0.62 24.16 -36.41
C PHE A 505 -0.54 23.75 -37.89
N ASP A 506 -0.52 22.45 -38.13
CA ASP A 506 -0.49 21.93 -39.51
C ASP A 506 -1.87 22.03 -40.20
N LYS A 507 -2.96 22.15 -39.42
CA LYS A 507 -4.32 22.26 -39.93
C LYS A 507 -5.06 23.45 -39.30
N HIS A 508 -5.96 24.04 -40.07
CA HIS A 508 -6.81 25.15 -39.61
C HIS A 508 -7.72 24.75 -38.42
N GLU A 509 -8.25 23.52 -38.44
CA GLU A 509 -9.17 23.01 -37.41
C GLU A 509 -8.51 22.90 -36.03
N ASP A 510 -7.26 22.41 -35.98
CA ASP A 510 -6.47 22.30 -34.74
C ASP A 510 -6.13 23.68 -34.16
N CYS A 511 -5.90 24.67 -35.03
CA CYS A 511 -5.72 26.07 -34.65
C CYS A 511 -6.99 26.66 -34.03
N CYS A 512 -8.17 26.36 -34.59
CA CYS A 512 -9.45 26.85 -34.08
C CYS A 512 -9.87 26.18 -32.76
N GLU A 513 -9.57 24.89 -32.54
CA GLU A 513 -9.86 24.20 -31.28
C GLU A 513 -9.05 24.73 -30.10
N PHE A 514 -7.87 25.31 -30.37
CA PHE A 514 -7.02 25.95 -29.37
C PHE A 514 -7.67 27.22 -28.74
N ILE A 515 -8.76 27.76 -29.31
CA ILE A 515 -9.41 29.03 -28.92
C ILE A 515 -10.63 28.86 -27.98
N LEU A 516 -11.09 27.65 -27.64
CA LEU A 516 -12.37 27.32 -26.94
C LEU A 516 -12.99 28.35 -25.95
N CYS A 517 -13.73 29.36 -26.45
CA CYS A 517 -15.13 29.69 -26.12
C CYS A 517 -15.64 30.86 -27.00
N CYS A 518 -16.44 30.54 -28.03
CA CYS A 518 -17.17 31.46 -28.93
C CYS A 518 -16.34 32.34 -29.88
N VAL A 519 -16.13 31.88 -31.12
CA VAL A 519 -16.52 32.51 -32.41
C VAL A 519 -15.79 31.77 -33.54
N CYS A 520 -16.46 30.79 -34.15
CA CYS A 520 -16.13 30.28 -35.49
C CYS A 520 -17.34 29.55 -36.08
N LEU A 521 -18.48 30.25 -36.13
CA LEU A 521 -19.60 29.90 -37.00
C LEU A 521 -19.95 31.13 -37.84
N SER A 522 -19.28 31.24 -38.98
CA SER A 522 -19.80 31.85 -40.20
C SER A 522 -18.94 31.43 -41.38
#